data_AF-A0AAW6Y230-F1
#
_entry.id   AF-A0AAW6Y230-F1
#
_cell.length_a   1.000
_cell.length_b   1.000
_cell.length_c   1.000
_cell.angle_alpha   90.00
_cell.angle_beta   90.00
_cell.angle_gamma   90.00
#
_symmetry.space_group_name_H-M   'P 1'
#
loop_
_entity.id
_entity.type
_entity.pdbx_description
1 polymer ?
#
loop_
_entity_poly.entity_id
_entity_poly.type
_entity_poly.pdbx_seq_one_letter_code
_entity_poly.pdbx_strand_id
1 'polypeptide(L)'
;SRGVFFPKHRGDLVDTAVVAERMTAGRIESLRIPANPLDILAQQTVAAVAVADLDAQEWFDLVRRSAPFATLPFSAYESVLDLLAGRYP
;
A
#
# COMPACT_ATOMS: atom_id res chain seq x y z
N SER A 1 31.14 6.47 6.37
CA SER A 1 30.73 7.48 5.37
C SER A 1 30.86 8.88 5.97
N ARG A 2 31.06 9.93 5.15
CA ARG A 2 31.13 11.34 5.60
C ARG A 2 30.05 12.15 4.88
N GLY A 3 29.23 12.90 5.61
CA GLY A 3 28.16 13.75 5.07
C GLY A 3 28.06 15.07 5.84
N VAL A 4 27.66 16.15 5.16
CA VAL A 4 27.47 17.49 5.74
C VAL A 4 26.09 17.98 5.33
N PHE A 5 25.32 18.50 6.29
CA PHE A 5 23.98 19.03 6.07
C PHE A 5 23.99 20.56 6.22
N PHE A 6 23.31 21.25 5.30
CA PHE A 6 23.17 22.71 5.30
C PHE A 6 21.68 23.08 5.33
N PRO A 7 21.15 23.53 6.48
CA PRO A 7 19.76 23.97 6.59
C PRO A 7 19.48 25.18 5.70
N LYS A 8 18.33 25.19 5.03
CA LYS A 8 17.96 26.24 4.06
C LYS A 8 17.50 27.55 4.72
N HIS A 9 16.92 27.46 5.92
CA HIS A 9 16.43 28.58 6.70
C HIS A 9 16.37 28.22 8.18
N ARG A 10 16.15 29.20 9.06
CA ARG A 10 16.19 29.00 10.52
C ARG A 10 15.27 27.87 11.02
N GLY A 11 14.06 27.75 10.46
CA GLY A 11 13.14 26.67 10.83
C GLY A 11 13.65 25.26 10.49
N ASP A 12 14.47 25.13 9.44
CA ASP A 12 14.99 23.85 8.95
C ASP A 12 16.18 23.35 9.78
N LEU A 13 16.81 24.22 10.57
CA LEU A 13 17.96 23.85 11.41
C LEU A 13 17.59 22.78 12.44
N VAL A 14 16.40 22.89 13.05
CA VAL A 14 15.94 21.94 14.07
C VAL A 14 15.65 20.58 13.43
N ASP A 15 14.93 20.54 12.32
CA ASP A 15 14.62 19.31 11.59
C ASP A 15 15.89 18.62 11.11
N THR A 16 16.84 19.39 10.55
CA THR A 16 18.15 18.88 10.10
C THR A 16 18.94 18.27 11.25
N ALA A 17 18.96 18.92 12.43
CA ALA A 17 19.66 18.40 13.60
C ALA A 17 19.06 17.07 14.09
N VAL A 18 17.72 16.98 14.17
CA VAL A 18 17.01 15.75 14.57
C VAL A 18 17.25 14.62 13.56
N VAL A 19 17.19 14.91 12.27
CA VAL A 19 17.46 13.94 11.20
C VAL A 19 18.89 13.41 11.30
N ALA A 20 19.90 14.27 11.44
CA ALA A 20 21.29 13.86 11.57
C ALA A 20 21.54 12.97 12.80
N GLU A 21 20.91 13.31 13.94
CA GLU A 21 20.98 12.50 15.16
C GLU A 21 20.35 11.11 14.95
N ARG A 22 19.14 11.05 14.39
CA ARG A 22 18.42 9.79 14.11
C ARG A 22 19.16 8.92 13.11
N MET A 23 19.70 9.51 12.03
CA MET A 23 20.51 8.81 11.04
C MET A 23 21.75 8.17 11.68
N THR A 24 22.46 8.91 12.54
CA THR A 24 23.65 8.40 13.25
C THR A 24 23.29 7.26 14.19
N ALA A 25 22.13 7.35 14.85
CA ALA A 25 21.62 6.31 15.73
C ALA A 25 20.89 5.16 15.01
N GLY A 26 20.79 5.18 13.68
CA GLY A 26 20.05 4.17 12.90
C GLY A 26 18.54 4.14 13.19
N ARG A 27 17.96 5.22 13.72
CA ARG A 27 16.54 5.30 14.09
C ARG A 27 15.70 5.76 12.91
N ILE A 28 15.25 4.81 12.09
CA ILE A 28 14.31 5.02 10.99
C ILE A 28 12.87 4.78 11.43
N GLU A 29 11.91 5.28 10.66
CA GLU A 29 10.49 5.09 10.88
C GLU A 29 10.09 3.62 10.72
N SER A 30 9.16 3.16 11.55
CA SER A 30 8.53 1.85 11.36
C SER A 30 7.67 1.85 10.11
N LEU A 31 7.81 0.83 9.26
CA LEU A 31 6.93 0.63 8.12
C LEU A 31 5.69 -0.16 8.52
N ARG A 32 4.54 0.20 7.94
CA ARG A 32 3.29 -0.55 8.06
C ARG A 32 2.73 -0.82 6.68
N ILE A 33 2.34 -2.06 6.42
CA ILE A 33 1.65 -2.45 5.20
C ILE A 33 0.20 -1.93 5.28
N PRO A 34 -0.28 -1.13 4.31
CA PRO A 34 -1.69 -0.75 4.24
C PRO A 34 -2.58 -1.99 4.11
N ALA A 35 -3.62 -2.08 4.92
CA ALA A 35 -4.54 -3.21 4.90
C ALA A 35 -5.70 -2.94 3.93
N ASN A 36 -5.98 -3.90 3.08
CA ASN A 36 -7.10 -3.94 2.14
C ASN A 36 -7.24 -2.66 1.26
N PRO A 37 -6.20 -2.24 0.50
CA PRO A 37 -6.34 -1.15 -0.47
C PRO A 37 -7.23 -1.58 -1.64
N LEU A 38 -8.53 -1.29 -1.56
CA LEU A 38 -9.56 -1.79 -2.49
C LEU A 38 -9.43 -1.20 -3.91
N ASP A 39 -8.84 -0.03 -4.04
CA ASP A 39 -8.45 0.56 -5.33
C ASP A 39 -7.41 -0.30 -6.06
N ILE A 40 -6.39 -0.77 -5.34
CA ILE A 40 -5.38 -1.69 -5.87
C ILE A 40 -6.00 -3.05 -6.20
N LEU A 41 -6.92 -3.56 -5.37
CA LEU A 41 -7.67 -4.78 -5.68
C LEU A 41 -8.44 -4.61 -7.00
N ALA A 42 -9.15 -3.48 -7.17
CA ALA A 42 -9.89 -3.20 -8.39
C ALA A 42 -8.98 -3.16 -9.62
N GLN A 43 -7.86 -2.42 -9.53
CA GLN A 43 -6.88 -2.31 -10.61
C GLN A 43 -6.28 -3.67 -10.99
N GLN A 44 -5.87 -4.48 -10.01
CA GLN A 44 -5.29 -5.81 -10.25
C GLN A 44 -6.33 -6.78 -10.81
N THR A 45 -7.59 -6.69 -10.37
CA THR A 45 -8.68 -7.51 -10.90
C THR A 45 -8.94 -7.21 -12.38
N VAL A 46 -9.04 -5.92 -12.75
CA VAL A 46 -9.19 -5.51 -14.16
C VAL A 46 -7.98 -5.96 -15.00
N ALA A 47 -6.77 -5.79 -14.48
CA ALA A 47 -5.56 -6.21 -15.18
C ALA A 47 -5.50 -7.73 -15.39
N ALA A 48 -5.89 -8.53 -14.40
CA ALA A 48 -5.87 -9.98 -14.49
C ALA A 48 -6.92 -10.52 -15.47
N VAL A 49 -8.16 -9.99 -15.43
CA VAL A 49 -9.22 -10.38 -16.37
C VAL A 49 -8.90 -9.95 -17.81
N ALA A 50 -8.12 -8.89 -18.00
CA ALA A 50 -7.70 -8.46 -19.33
C ALA A 50 -6.76 -9.46 -20.04
N VAL A 51 -6.13 -10.37 -19.31
CA VAL A 51 -5.21 -11.38 -19.85
C VAL A 51 -5.90 -12.73 -20.06
N ALA A 52 -6.77 -13.13 -19.14
CA ALA A 52 -7.51 -14.38 -19.20
C ALA A 52 -8.76 -14.32 -18.33
N ASP A 53 -9.72 -15.21 -18.60
CA ASP A 53 -10.86 -15.39 -17.73
C ASP A 53 -10.40 -15.85 -16.34
N LEU A 54 -11.02 -15.30 -15.29
CA LEU A 54 -10.73 -15.62 -13.89
C LEU A 54 -11.96 -16.23 -13.22
N ASP A 55 -11.74 -17.27 -12.43
CA ASP A 55 -12.70 -17.65 -11.40
C ASP A 55 -12.60 -16.67 -10.24
N ALA A 56 -13.75 -16.10 -9.83
CA ALA A 56 -13.79 -15.08 -8.79
C ALA A 56 -13.35 -15.62 -7.42
N GLN A 57 -13.71 -16.86 -7.09
CA GLN A 57 -13.33 -17.45 -5.80
C GLN A 57 -11.83 -17.74 -5.77
N GLU A 58 -11.28 -18.32 -6.84
CA GLU A 58 -9.84 -18.57 -6.95
C GLU A 58 -9.03 -17.26 -6.93
N TRP A 59 -9.55 -16.19 -7.54
CA TRP A 59 -8.94 -14.86 -7.49
C TRP A 59 -8.93 -14.28 -6.07
N PHE A 60 -10.03 -14.42 -5.32
CA PHE A 60 -10.09 -14.02 -3.91
C PHE A 60 -9.04 -14.76 -3.08
N ASP A 61 -8.99 -16.09 -3.21
CA ASP A 61 -8.04 -16.92 -2.48
C ASP A 61 -6.59 -16.58 -2.83
N LEU A 62 -6.32 -16.30 -4.12
CA LEU A 62 -5.00 -15.86 -4.60
C LEU A 62 -4.59 -14.51 -3.99
N VAL A 63 -5.47 -13.50 -4.05
CA VAL A 63 -5.20 -12.15 -3.54
C VAL A 63 -4.88 -12.18 -2.05
N ARG A 64 -5.60 -12.99 -1.26
CA ARG A 64 -5.40 -13.14 0.19
C ARG A 64 -4.07 -13.76 0.59
N ARG A 65 -3.31 -14.34 -0.35
CA ARG A 65 -1.93 -14.78 -0.10
C ARG A 65 -0.94 -13.62 0.01
N SER A 66 -1.31 -12.41 -0.40
CA SER A 66 -0.49 -11.22 -0.25
C SER A 66 -0.71 -10.55 1.11
N ALA A 67 0.34 -9.93 1.66
CA ALA A 67 0.29 -9.29 2.96
C ALA A 67 -0.77 -8.17 3.08
N PRO A 68 -0.98 -7.28 2.10
CA PRO A 68 -2.00 -6.23 2.19
C PRO A 68 -3.44 -6.76 2.32
N PHE A 69 -3.73 -7.93 1.74
CA PHE A 69 -5.08 -8.50 1.66
C PHE A 69 -5.28 -9.74 2.52
N ALA A 70 -4.35 -10.08 3.42
CA ALA A 70 -4.40 -11.29 4.25
C ALA A 70 -5.71 -11.41 5.05
N THR A 71 -6.28 -10.27 5.45
CA THR A 71 -7.54 -10.16 6.20
C THR A 71 -8.66 -9.52 5.37
N LEU A 72 -8.62 -9.62 4.04
CA LEU A 72 -9.66 -9.08 3.16
C LEU A 72 -11.00 -9.80 3.41
N PRO A 73 -12.05 -9.08 3.84
CA PRO A 73 -13.38 -9.67 3.97
C PRO A 73 -13.96 -10.02 2.60
N PHE A 74 -14.67 -11.15 2.51
CA PHE A 74 -15.33 -11.56 1.27
C PHE A 74 -16.34 -10.51 0.78
N SER A 75 -17.11 -9.89 1.69
CA SER A 75 -18.07 -8.84 1.33
C SER A 75 -17.44 -7.60 0.69
N ALA A 76 -16.22 -7.22 1.11
CA ALA A 76 -15.50 -6.11 0.51
C ALA A 76 -14.97 -6.47 -0.88
N TYR A 77 -14.53 -7.72 -1.06
CA TYR A 77 -14.15 -8.26 -2.36
C TYR A 77 -15.33 -8.25 -3.34
N GLU A 78 -16.48 -8.79 -2.94
CA GLU A 78 -17.71 -8.78 -3.75
C GLU A 78 -18.13 -7.37 -4.12
N SER A 79 -18.11 -6.44 -3.16
CA SER A 79 -18.45 -5.02 -3.42
C SER A 79 -17.57 -4.39 -4.50
N VAL A 80 -16.28 -4.77 -4.57
CA VAL A 80 -15.37 -4.30 -5.63
C VAL A 80 -15.70 -4.96 -6.96
N LEU A 81 -16.06 -6.24 -7.00
CA LEU A 81 -16.48 -6.90 -8.24
C LEU A 81 -17.77 -6.30 -8.78
N ASP A 82 -18.75 -6.04 -7.91
CA ASP A 82 -20.01 -5.41 -8.27
C ASP A 82 -19.79 -4.02 -8.87
N LEU A 83 -18.95 -3.20 -8.23
CA LEU A 83 -18.50 -1.90 -8.74
C LEU A 83 -17.92 -2.02 -10.16
N LEU A 84 -17.01 -2.97 -10.38
CA LEU A 84 -16.34 -3.19 -11.66
C LEU A 84 -17.28 -3.74 -12.74
N ALA A 85 -18.25 -4.57 -12.35
CA ALA A 85 -19.25 -5.13 -13.24
C ALA A 85 -20.39 -4.14 -13.57
N GLY A 86 -20.34 -2.92 -13.02
CA GLY A 86 -21.39 -1.92 -13.18
C GLY A 86 -22.68 -2.25 -12.42
N ARG A 87 -22.62 -3.17 -11.46
CA ARG A 87 -23.71 -3.52 -10.56
C ARG A 87 -23.61 -2.63 -9.33
N TYR A 88 -24.24 -1.47 -9.42
CA TYR A 88 -24.50 -0.64 -8.25
C TYR A 88 -25.88 -1.02 -7.69
N PRO A 89 -26.17 -0.80 -6.40
CA PRO A 89 -27.55 -0.62 -5.97
C PRO A 89 -28.22 0.53 -6.71
#